data_AF-A0A6P8VIG5-F1
#
_entry.id   AF-A0A6P8VIG5-F1
#
_cell.length_a   1.000
_cell.length_b   1.000
_cell.length_c   1.000
_cell.angle_alpha   90.00
_cell.angle_beta   90.00
_cell.angle_gamma   90.00
#
_symmetry.space_group_name_H-M   'P 1'
#
loop_
_entity.id
_entity.type
_entity.pdbx_description
1 polymer ?
#
loop_
_entity_poly.entity_id
_entity_poly.type
_entity_poly.pdbx_seq_one_letter_code
_entity_poly.pdbx_strand_id
1 'polypeptide(L)'
;MSDQILTYAQREGKLPLVFDDMTPGRALKVLPTLLPPSVYRVGGKVHRPTIEESRESFINIQPVGTNMVQYLQTAERTQPFPHILCLGDDMTTCQTFTIVSDNAIETDTLLGAVDLCFKAFFVFDLNYTKQCLPTWEFIQQAVYNIDGHESSNVKFMRTSIAALA
;
A
#
# COMPACT_ATOMS: atom_id res chain seq x y z
N MET A 1 -11.88 -11.67 -2.76
CA MET A 1 -10.90 -10.96 -1.90
C MET A 1 -11.11 -9.45 -1.96
N SER A 2 -11.24 -8.85 -3.15
CA SER A 2 -11.71 -7.46 -3.35
C SER A 2 -13.04 -7.16 -2.66
N ASP A 3 -13.98 -8.10 -2.74
CA ASP A 3 -15.37 -7.90 -2.30
C ASP A 3 -15.52 -7.87 -0.77
N GLN A 4 -14.61 -8.49 -0.03
CA GLN A 4 -14.67 -8.53 1.45
C GLN A 4 -14.08 -7.27 2.08
N ILE A 5 -13.06 -6.69 1.43
CA ILE A 5 -12.51 -5.38 1.79
C ILE A 5 -13.59 -4.30 1.63
N LEU A 6 -14.42 -4.44 0.58
CA LEU A 6 -15.54 -3.56 0.26
C LEU A 6 -16.63 -3.56 1.35
N THR A 7 -17.05 -4.73 1.83
CA THR A 7 -18.10 -4.86 2.86
C THR A 7 -17.69 -4.22 4.18
N TYR A 8 -16.41 -4.32 4.54
CA TYR A 8 -15.89 -3.72 5.77
C TYR A 8 -15.81 -2.20 5.69
N ALA A 9 -15.31 -1.67 4.57
CA ALA A 9 -15.14 -0.24 4.33
C ALA A 9 -16.47 0.54 4.41
N GLN A 10 -17.58 -0.08 3.98
CA GLN A 10 -18.93 0.49 4.04
C GLN A 10 -19.49 0.56 5.47
N ARG A 11 -19.10 -0.36 6.36
CA ARG A 11 -19.66 -0.50 7.71
C ARG A 11 -19.15 0.55 8.70
N GLU A 12 -17.95 1.07 8.46
CA GLU A 12 -17.25 2.01 9.36
C GLU A 12 -17.57 3.49 9.10
N GLY A 13 -18.36 3.82 8.06
CA GLY A 13 -18.76 5.20 7.75
C GLY A 13 -17.60 6.16 7.42
N LYS A 14 -16.40 5.63 7.13
CA LYS A 14 -15.16 6.39 6.94
C LYS A 14 -14.94 6.92 5.52
N LEU A 15 -15.89 6.74 4.59
CA LEU A 15 -15.63 6.96 3.16
C LEU A 15 -16.69 7.86 2.49
N PRO A 16 -16.27 8.98 1.83
CA PRO A 16 -17.18 9.88 1.10
C PRO A 16 -17.60 9.39 -0.29
N LEU A 17 -17.19 8.20 -0.76
CA LEU A 17 -17.25 7.83 -2.17
C LEU A 17 -18.22 6.66 -2.43
N VAL A 18 -19.10 6.87 -3.42
CA VAL A 18 -20.06 5.89 -3.93
C VAL A 18 -19.32 4.72 -4.58
N PHE A 19 -19.70 3.49 -4.20
CA PHE A 19 -18.95 2.25 -4.42
C PHE A 19 -19.37 1.42 -5.64
N ASP A 20 -20.26 1.91 -6.50
CA ASP A 20 -20.88 1.11 -7.57
C ASP A 20 -19.88 0.55 -8.62
N ASP A 21 -18.63 1.04 -8.67
CA ASP A 21 -17.59 0.60 -9.63
C ASP A 21 -16.23 0.27 -8.97
N MET A 22 -16.20 -0.50 -7.88
CA MET A 22 -14.94 -0.87 -7.21
C MET A 22 -14.13 -1.89 -8.03
N THR A 23 -13.15 -1.42 -8.80
CA THR A 23 -12.16 -2.30 -9.44
C THR A 23 -11.10 -2.76 -8.42
N PRO A 24 -10.40 -3.90 -8.64
CA PRO A 24 -9.33 -4.36 -7.76
C PRO A 24 -8.25 -3.31 -7.50
N GLY A 25 -7.92 -2.49 -8.50
CA GLY A 25 -6.96 -1.40 -8.36
C GLY A 25 -7.45 -0.30 -7.41
N ARG A 26 -8.74 0.07 -7.46
CA ARG A 26 -9.33 1.04 -6.52
C ARG A 26 -9.34 0.51 -5.09
N ALA A 27 -9.61 -0.79 -4.90
CA ALA A 27 -9.58 -1.42 -3.58
C ALA A 27 -8.19 -1.36 -2.95
N LEU A 28 -7.14 -1.56 -3.75
CA LEU A 28 -5.75 -1.44 -3.29
C LEU A 28 -5.40 0.01 -2.89
N LYS A 29 -5.81 1.02 -3.67
CA LYS A 29 -5.56 2.44 -3.36
C LYS A 29 -6.17 2.89 -2.02
N VAL A 30 -7.30 2.30 -1.61
CA VAL A 30 -7.97 2.63 -0.35
C VAL A 30 -7.55 1.75 0.82
N LEU A 31 -6.81 0.66 0.61
CA LEU A 31 -6.42 -0.27 1.66
C LEU A 31 -5.73 0.41 2.88
N PRO A 32 -4.79 1.37 2.70
CA PRO A 32 -4.18 2.08 3.83
C PRO A 32 -5.17 2.90 4.68
N THR A 33 -6.35 3.24 4.14
CA THR A 33 -7.39 3.97 4.90
C THR A 33 -8.13 3.09 5.89
N LEU A 34 -8.11 1.77 5.67
CA LEU A 34 -8.78 0.78 6.51
C LEU A 34 -7.94 0.37 7.72
N LEU A 35 -6.63 0.60 7.64
CA LEU A 35 -5.65 0.20 8.63
C LEU A 35 -5.04 1.47 9.26
N PRO A 36 -5.40 1.81 10.52
CA PRO A 36 -4.89 3.01 11.16
C PRO A 36 -3.37 3.06 11.15
N PRO A 37 -2.74 4.18 10.76
CA PRO A 37 -1.28 4.27 10.69
C PRO A 37 -0.63 4.02 12.04
N SER A 38 0.47 3.26 12.05
CA SER A 38 1.23 2.97 13.27
C SER A 38 2.13 4.14 13.64
N VAL A 39 2.11 4.51 14.92
CA VAL A 39 3.04 5.50 15.47
C VAL A 39 4.43 4.88 15.54
N TYR A 40 5.45 5.60 15.09
CA TYR A 40 6.84 5.15 15.15
C TYR A 40 7.77 6.24 15.67
N ARG A 41 9.00 5.87 16.07
CA ARG A 41 10.02 6.81 16.53
C ARG A 41 11.16 6.95 15.52
N VAL A 42 11.61 8.18 15.30
CA VAL A 42 12.82 8.52 14.52
C VAL A 42 13.61 9.55 15.31
N GLY A 43 14.88 9.25 15.61
CA GLY A 43 15.75 10.17 16.35
C GLY A 43 15.16 10.64 17.70
N GLY A 44 14.45 9.76 18.41
CA GLY A 44 13.79 10.09 19.68
C GLY A 44 12.47 10.86 19.55
N LYS A 45 12.09 11.32 18.36
CA LYS A 45 10.80 11.98 18.11
C LYS A 45 9.74 10.96 17.72
N VAL A 46 8.57 11.11 18.30
CA VAL A 46 7.38 10.31 17.97
C VAL A 46 6.75 10.90 16.72
N HIS A 47 6.63 10.10 15.67
CA HIS A 47 5.95 10.43 14.42
C HIS A 47 4.64 9.67 14.35
N ARG A 48 3.57 10.39 14.02
CA ARG A 48 2.23 9.84 13.81
C ARG A 48 1.84 10.13 12.36
N PRO A 49 1.96 9.15 11.46
CA PRO A 49 1.60 9.36 10.06
C PRO A 49 0.12 9.68 9.92
N THR A 50 -0.19 10.56 8.98
CA THR A 50 -1.53 10.80 8.49
C THR A 50 -1.97 9.65 7.57
N ILE A 51 -3.28 9.58 7.32
CA ILE A 51 -3.83 8.62 6.35
C ILE A 51 -3.23 8.87 4.96
N GLU A 52 -3.04 10.14 4.59
CA GLU A 52 -2.50 10.48 3.27
C GLU A 52 -1.03 10.07 3.12
N GLU A 53 -0.18 10.33 4.13
CA GLU A 53 1.20 9.82 4.14
C GLU A 53 1.25 8.28 4.03
N SER A 54 0.25 7.60 4.59
CA SER A 54 0.15 6.14 4.52
C SER A 54 -0.29 5.66 3.13
N ARG A 55 -1.16 6.43 2.45
CA ARG A 55 -1.55 6.16 1.07
C ARG A 55 -0.38 6.39 0.11
N GLU A 56 0.27 7.54 0.20
CA GLU A 56 1.40 7.91 -0.66
C GLU A 56 2.61 6.99 -0.49
N SER A 57 2.85 6.48 0.73
CA SER A 57 3.94 5.53 0.99
C SER A 57 3.61 4.10 0.60
N PHE A 58 2.35 3.77 0.37
CA PHE A 58 1.93 2.47 -0.16
C PHE A 58 1.93 2.49 -1.68
N ILE A 59 1.22 3.45 -2.29
CA ILE A 59 1.14 3.66 -3.74
C ILE A 59 1.38 5.14 -4.02
N ASN A 60 2.51 5.44 -4.63
CA ASN A 60 2.86 6.79 -5.04
C ASN A 60 2.21 7.08 -6.40
N ILE A 61 1.24 7.99 -6.44
CA ILE A 61 0.55 8.37 -7.67
C ILE A 61 1.17 9.65 -8.22
N GLN A 62 1.62 9.61 -9.47
CA GLN A 62 2.19 10.74 -10.18
C GLN A 62 1.44 10.98 -11.49
N PRO A 63 1.40 12.22 -12.01
CA PRO A 63 0.76 12.51 -13.29
C PRO A 63 1.39 11.74 -14.46
N VAL A 64 0.59 11.48 -15.48
CA VAL A 64 1.09 11.00 -16.77
C VAL A 64 2.08 12.02 -17.34
N GLY A 65 3.22 11.55 -17.86
CA GLY A 65 4.31 12.41 -18.33
C GLY A 65 5.37 12.74 -17.29
N THR A 66 5.29 12.16 -16.08
CA THR A 66 6.35 12.25 -15.08
C THR A 66 7.70 11.81 -15.64
N ASN A 67 8.73 12.63 -15.45
CA ASN A 67 10.08 12.31 -15.86
C ASN A 67 10.65 11.20 -14.96
N MET A 68 10.71 9.97 -15.49
CA MET A 68 11.16 8.79 -14.74
C MET A 68 12.59 8.93 -14.21
N VAL A 69 13.50 9.56 -14.98
CA VAL A 69 14.88 9.74 -14.55
C VAL A 69 14.96 10.65 -13.32
N GLN A 70 14.26 11.79 -13.37
CA GLN A 70 14.21 12.72 -12.24
C GLN A 70 13.49 12.12 -11.03
N TYR A 71 12.43 11.35 -11.28
CA TYR A 71 11.70 10.64 -10.25
C TYR A 71 12.62 9.66 -9.50
N LEU A 72 13.30 8.77 -10.23
CA LEU A 72 14.19 7.76 -9.65
C LEU A 72 15.33 8.39 -8.83
N GLN A 73 15.96 9.47 -9.33
CA GLN A 73 16.98 10.22 -8.59
C GLN A 73 16.45 10.83 -7.28
N THR A 74 15.17 11.22 -7.25
CA THR A 74 14.54 11.76 -6.05
C THR A 74 14.16 10.64 -5.08
N ALA A 75 13.60 9.55 -5.61
CA ALA A 75 13.21 8.37 -4.85
C ALA A 75 14.41 7.71 -4.17
N GLU A 76 15.56 7.57 -4.85
CA GLU A 76 16.82 7.08 -4.27
C GLU A 76 17.20 7.82 -2.97
N ARG A 77 16.97 9.14 -2.93
CA ARG A 77 17.33 10.00 -1.79
C ARG A 77 16.30 10.03 -0.68
N THR A 78 15.03 9.78 -1.00
CA THR A 78 13.89 10.06 -0.12
C THR A 78 13.08 8.83 0.27
N GLN A 79 13.14 7.77 -0.54
CA GLN A 79 12.43 6.51 -0.40
C GLN A 79 13.35 5.34 -0.81
N PRO A 80 14.35 4.98 0.00
CA PRO A 80 15.32 3.93 -0.31
C PRO A 80 14.75 2.50 -0.24
N PHE A 81 13.43 2.36 -0.09
CA PHE A 81 12.73 1.08 0.07
C PHE A 81 11.92 0.78 -1.19
N PRO A 82 11.65 -0.51 -1.49
CA PRO A 82 10.71 -0.89 -2.54
C PRO A 82 9.39 -0.14 -2.38
N HIS A 83 8.90 0.45 -3.46
CA HIS A 83 7.62 1.16 -3.46
C HIS A 83 6.96 1.06 -4.83
N ILE A 84 5.67 1.38 -4.86
CA ILE A 84 4.84 1.30 -6.05
C ILE A 84 4.66 2.69 -6.61
N LEU A 85 4.89 2.85 -7.90
CA LEU A 85 4.61 4.07 -8.65
C LEU A 85 3.46 3.81 -9.63
N CYS A 86 2.43 4.64 -9.56
CA CYS A 86 1.33 4.69 -10.52
C CYS A 86 1.41 5.99 -11.30
N LEU A 87 1.49 5.93 -12.63
CA LEU A 87 1.35 7.10 -13.50
C LEU A 87 -0.11 7.23 -13.95
N GLY A 88 -0.79 8.27 -13.47
CA GLY A 88 -2.22 8.49 -13.69
C GLY A 88 -2.85 9.33 -12.59
N ASP A 89 -4.11 9.04 -12.27
CA ASP A 89 -4.83 9.64 -11.16
C ASP A 89 -5.49 8.58 -10.26
N ASP A 90 -6.15 9.02 -9.19
CA ASP A 90 -6.81 8.12 -8.24
C ASP A 90 -7.99 7.34 -8.85
N MET A 91 -8.63 7.88 -9.91
CA MET A 91 -9.92 7.42 -10.42
C MET A 91 -9.82 6.52 -11.65
N THR A 92 -8.71 6.57 -12.38
CA THR A 92 -8.50 5.87 -13.66
C THR A 92 -7.46 4.75 -13.55
N THR A 93 -7.37 3.94 -14.60
CA THR A 93 -6.32 2.93 -14.76
C THR A 93 -4.97 3.62 -14.93
N CYS A 94 -3.99 3.25 -14.10
CA CYS A 94 -2.65 3.82 -14.13
C CYS A 94 -1.66 2.84 -14.76
N GLN A 95 -0.63 3.36 -15.45
CA GLN A 95 0.57 2.55 -15.70
C GLN A 95 1.26 2.31 -14.37
N THR A 96 1.59 1.06 -14.05
CA THR A 96 2.09 0.71 -12.72
C THR A 96 3.50 0.15 -12.79
N PHE A 97 4.35 0.64 -11.90
CA PHE A 97 5.74 0.24 -11.75
C PHE A 97 6.02 -0.15 -10.30
N THR A 98 6.86 -1.16 -10.11
CA THR A 98 7.53 -1.40 -8.83
C THR A 98 8.93 -0.85 -8.91
N ILE A 99 9.28 0.03 -7.98
CA ILE A 99 10.61 0.64 -7.90
C ILE A 99 11.46 -0.19 -6.95
N VAL A 100 12.58 -0.73 -7.44
CA VAL A 100 13.54 -1.53 -6.65
C VAL A 100 14.95 -1.13 -7.06
N SER A 101 15.76 -0.67 -6.09
CA SER A 101 17.17 -0.31 -6.31
C SER A 101 17.36 0.55 -7.58
N ASP A 102 16.63 1.67 -7.65
CA ASP A 102 16.66 2.65 -8.74
C ASP A 102 16.17 2.17 -10.11
N ASN A 103 15.57 0.97 -10.17
CA ASN A 103 14.96 0.43 -11.38
C ASN A 103 13.44 0.48 -11.27
N ALA A 104 12.79 1.01 -12.31
CA ALA A 104 11.35 0.95 -12.47
C ALA A 104 10.98 -0.30 -13.28
N ILE A 105 10.36 -1.27 -12.63
CA ILE A 105 9.89 -2.50 -13.26
C ILE A 105 8.41 -2.32 -13.60
N GLU A 106 8.08 -2.25 -14.88
CA GLU A 106 6.69 -2.15 -15.34
C GLU A 106 5.91 -3.44 -15.03
N THR A 107 4.65 -3.28 -14.67
CA THR A 107 3.73 -4.38 -14.35
C THR A 107 2.39 -4.17 -15.02
N ASP A 108 1.78 -5.27 -15.49
CA ASP A 108 0.50 -5.21 -16.22
C ASP A 108 -0.67 -4.72 -15.36
N THR A 109 -0.57 -4.85 -14.04
CA THR A 109 -1.64 -4.49 -13.10
C THR A 109 -1.08 -3.95 -11.79
N LEU A 110 -1.86 -3.11 -11.12
CA LEU A 110 -1.54 -2.63 -9.77
C LEU A 110 -1.37 -3.76 -8.76
N LEU A 111 -2.16 -4.83 -8.88
CA LEU A 111 -2.00 -6.01 -8.04
C LEU A 111 -0.65 -6.69 -8.29
N GLY A 112 -0.20 -6.78 -9.55
CA GLY A 112 1.12 -7.28 -9.90
C GLY A 112 2.25 -6.44 -9.29
N ALA A 113 2.10 -5.12 -9.28
CA ALA A 113 3.07 -4.24 -8.62
C ALA A 113 3.12 -4.43 -7.11
N VAL A 114 1.97 -4.61 -6.45
CA VAL A 114 1.90 -4.92 -5.01
C VAL A 114 2.58 -6.25 -4.72
N ASP A 115 2.31 -7.29 -5.51
CA ASP A 115 2.92 -8.62 -5.34
C ASP A 115 4.45 -8.57 -5.51
N LEU A 116 4.93 -7.91 -6.58
CA LEU A 116 6.36 -7.75 -6.83
C LEU A 116 7.04 -6.92 -5.73
N CYS A 117 6.41 -5.82 -5.30
CA CYS A 117 6.92 -4.97 -4.22
C CYS A 117 7.00 -5.73 -2.90
N PHE A 118 5.95 -6.48 -2.57
CA PHE A 118 5.93 -7.33 -1.38
C PHE A 118 7.06 -8.36 -1.40
N LYS A 119 7.22 -9.08 -2.51
CA LYS A 119 8.31 -10.06 -2.68
C LYS A 119 9.68 -9.43 -2.58
N ALA A 120 9.86 -8.21 -3.09
CA ALA A 120 11.13 -7.48 -2.96
C ALA A 120 11.51 -7.26 -1.49
N PHE A 121 10.57 -6.91 -0.61
CA PHE A 121 10.86 -6.80 0.83
C PHE A 121 11.45 -8.09 1.41
N PHE A 122 10.92 -9.25 1.03
CA PHE A 122 11.42 -10.55 1.51
C PHE A 122 12.74 -10.97 0.86
N VAL A 123 12.85 -10.85 -0.46
CA VAL A 123 14.04 -11.29 -1.21
C VAL A 123 15.27 -10.48 -0.81
N PHE A 124 15.10 -9.18 -0.55
CA PHE A 124 16.20 -8.28 -0.16
C PHE A 124 16.35 -8.12 1.36
N ASP A 125 15.59 -8.84 2.18
CA ASP A 125 15.61 -8.74 3.65
C ASP A 125 15.44 -7.29 4.15
N LEU A 126 14.42 -6.61 3.63
CA LEU A 126 14.14 -5.20 3.91
C LEU A 126 12.95 -5.04 4.86
N ASN A 127 13.02 -4.01 5.69
CA ASN A 127 11.89 -3.61 6.52
C ASN A 127 10.83 -2.90 5.67
N TYR A 128 9.55 -3.12 6.00
CA TYR A 128 8.45 -2.35 5.42
C TYR A 128 8.54 -0.85 5.75
N THR A 129 7.99 -0.03 4.87
CA THR A 129 7.84 1.42 5.08
C THR A 129 7.01 1.69 6.33
N LYS A 130 7.54 2.52 7.24
CA LYS A 130 6.93 2.75 8.57
C LYS A 130 5.57 3.45 8.48
N GLN A 131 5.39 4.31 7.49
CA GLN A 131 4.18 5.09 7.27
C GLN A 131 2.97 4.20 6.94
N CYS A 132 3.18 3.13 6.17
CA CYS A 132 2.14 2.18 5.77
C CYS A 132 2.38 0.76 6.32
N LEU A 133 3.13 0.63 7.41
CA LEU A 133 3.50 -0.66 8.01
C LEU A 133 2.29 -1.60 8.24
N PRO A 134 1.17 -1.15 8.83
CA PRO A 134 -0.01 -2.00 9.01
C PRO A 134 -0.56 -2.59 7.70
N THR A 135 -0.47 -1.85 6.59
CA THR A 135 -0.90 -2.31 5.28
C THR A 135 -0.06 -3.49 4.80
N TRP A 136 1.25 -3.40 4.96
CA TRP A 136 2.16 -4.49 4.58
C TRP A 136 2.03 -5.71 5.51
N GLU A 137 1.90 -5.50 6.83
CA GLU A 137 1.59 -6.58 7.78
C GLU A 137 0.29 -7.30 7.42
N PHE A 138 -0.74 -6.55 7.03
CA PHE A 138 -2.00 -7.14 6.57
C PHE A 138 -1.81 -7.99 5.32
N ILE A 139 -1.11 -7.49 4.31
CA ILE A 139 -0.83 -8.26 3.08
C ILE A 139 -0.05 -9.53 3.41
N GLN A 140 0.98 -9.42 4.25
CA GLN A 140 1.80 -10.56 4.67
C GLN A 140 0.95 -11.71 5.23
N GLN A 141 0.00 -11.39 6.12
CA GLN A 141 -0.75 -12.40 6.84
C GLN A 141 -2.03 -12.82 6.13
N ALA A 142 -2.80 -11.86 5.59
CA ALA A 142 -4.09 -12.14 4.98
C ALA A 142 -3.97 -12.65 3.53
N VAL A 143 -2.89 -12.34 2.83
CA VAL A 143 -2.67 -12.76 1.43
C VAL A 143 -1.64 -13.89 1.36
N TYR A 144 -0.45 -13.69 1.95
CA TYR A 144 0.64 -14.66 1.83
C TYR A 144 0.69 -15.71 2.93
N ASN A 145 -0.12 -15.57 3.99
CA ASN A 145 -0.11 -16.47 5.16
C ASN A 145 1.29 -16.66 5.76
N ILE A 146 2.09 -15.59 5.81
CA ILE A 146 3.43 -15.61 6.41
C ILE A 146 3.35 -15.08 7.83
N ASP A 147 3.78 -15.90 8.79
CA ASP A 147 3.84 -15.51 10.20
C ASP A 147 4.79 -14.33 10.42
N GLY A 148 4.42 -13.44 11.34
CA GLY A 148 5.23 -12.27 11.68
C GLY A 148 4.55 -11.37 12.70
N HIS A 149 5.07 -10.16 12.86
CA HIS A 149 4.46 -9.17 13.73
C HIS A 149 3.07 -8.77 13.19
N GLU A 150 2.04 -8.92 14.02
CA GLU A 150 0.66 -8.53 13.72
C GLU A 150 0.25 -7.40 14.68
N SER A 151 0.00 -6.20 14.14
CA SER A 151 -0.63 -5.16 14.94
C SER A 151 -2.10 -5.51 15.24
N SER A 152 -2.63 -5.04 16.38
CA SER A 152 -4.02 -5.33 16.79
C SER A 152 -5.06 -4.97 15.73
N ASN A 153 -4.79 -3.93 14.94
CA ASN A 153 -5.65 -3.49 13.84
C ASN A 153 -5.66 -4.51 12.70
N VAL A 154 -4.49 -5.06 12.34
CA VAL A 154 -4.37 -6.10 11.32
C VAL A 154 -5.08 -7.37 11.76
N LYS A 155 -4.90 -7.77 13.03
CA LYS A 155 -5.59 -8.93 13.62
C LYS A 155 -7.10 -8.81 13.57
N PHE A 156 -7.61 -7.65 13.94
CA PHE A 156 -9.03 -7.35 13.88
C PHE A 156 -9.56 -7.43 12.45
N MET A 157 -8.87 -6.79 11.50
CA MET A 157 -9.24 -6.79 10.09
C MET A 157 -9.25 -8.20 9.49
N ARG A 158 -8.19 -8.97 9.70
CA ARG A 158 -8.07 -10.34 9.22
C ARG A 158 -9.18 -11.24 9.75
N THR A 159 -9.47 -11.15 11.05
CA THR A 159 -10.55 -11.93 11.69
C THR A 159 -11.91 -11.52 11.13
N SER A 160 -12.13 -10.23 10.89
CA SER A 160 -13.38 -9.70 10.32
C SER A 160 -13.60 -10.19 8.89
N ILE A 161 -12.55 -10.22 8.06
CA ILE A 161 -12.62 -10.75 6.69
C ILE A 161 -12.86 -12.26 6.70
N ALA A 162 -12.18 -13.00 7.57
CA ALA A 162 -12.36 -14.45 7.70
C ALA A 162 -13.78 -14.82 8.16
N ALA A 163 -14.42 -13.98 9.00
CA ALA A 163 -15.80 -14.17 9.43
C ALA A 163 -16.85 -13.86 8.34
N LEU A 164 -16.44 -13.20 7.26
CA LEU A 164 -17.27 -12.91 6.08
C LEU A 164 -17.05 -13.93 4.95
N ALA A 165 -16.15 -14.90 5.13
CA ALA A 165 -15.84 -15.98 4.18
C ALA A 165 -16.65 -17.24 4.52
#